data_AF-D8M1P0-F1
#
_entry.id   AF-D8M1P0-F1
#
_cell.length_a   1.000
_cell.length_b   1.000
_cell.length_c   1.000
_cell.angle_alpha   90.00
_cell.angle_beta   90.00
_cell.angle_gamma   90.00
#
_symmetry.space_group_name_H-M   'P 1'
#
loop_
_entity.id
_entity.type
_entity.pdbx_description
1 polymer ?
#
loop_
_entity_poly.entity_id
_entity_poly.type
_entity_poly.pdbx_seq_one_letter_code
_entity_poly.pdbx_strand_id
1 'polypeptide(L)'
;MKPNGWISLILSNRECVVLQFNNGVFINYGFVVNEQKVLKVFGNHQFGAISYNEEQSIEVVVEGIVDLDHGSRFEGLVLTENKLGIPFGYGEMYDDDGFLVYKGIMINWKRFGYGTSYHNNGCIEYEGYWCDDNRFGIGKVHDRYGKLVNECEWYNGIDCDIEYEGDGSKPMNIGMKHLKLIDNCILDDWDVSLLYNLESIEIGDDCFGSVQTFQIDGLNRLKTIKIGSNSFTQKRNYYGDDESKSFHILNCESLESIEIGRYSFSDFAGDFELKNLPQLQSIQFGAANRWSHNFYYSSFVIRGIDMILNI
;
A
#
# COMPACT_ATOMS: atom_id res chain seq x y z
N MET A 1 -7.82 -2.43 9.60
CA MET A 1 -7.18 -2.42 8.28
C MET A 1 -5.78 -1.85 8.43
N LYS A 2 -4.79 -2.66 8.84
CA LYS A 2 -3.41 -2.17 9.00
C LYS A 2 -2.46 -3.00 8.14
N PRO A 3 -1.51 -2.39 7.42
CA PRO A 3 -0.59 -3.15 6.60
C PRO A 3 0.30 -4.03 7.46
N ASN A 4 0.57 -5.21 6.92
CA ASN A 4 1.39 -6.23 7.56
C ASN A 4 2.32 -6.83 6.51
N GLY A 5 3.58 -7.04 6.86
CA GLY A 5 4.61 -7.47 5.91
C GLY A 5 5.30 -6.31 5.20
N TRP A 6 5.75 -6.55 3.97
CA TRP A 6 6.49 -5.57 3.18
C TRP A 6 5.58 -4.56 2.49
N ILE A 7 5.96 -3.29 2.60
CA ILE A 7 5.40 -2.19 1.83
C ILE A 7 6.51 -1.66 0.93
N SER A 8 6.24 -1.54 -0.37
CA SER A 8 7.13 -0.92 -1.33
C SER A 8 6.52 0.38 -1.85
N LEU A 9 7.29 1.45 -1.80
CA LEU A 9 6.97 2.74 -2.41
C LEU A 9 7.93 2.96 -3.58
N ILE A 10 7.37 3.07 -4.78
CA ILE A 10 8.13 3.31 -6.01
C ILE A 10 8.17 4.82 -6.25
N LEU A 11 9.38 5.38 -6.29
CA LEU A 11 9.62 6.80 -6.54
C LEU A 11 9.85 7.06 -8.03
N SER A 12 9.68 8.31 -8.46
CA SER A 12 9.69 8.71 -9.89
C SER A 12 11.01 8.50 -10.62
N ASN A 13 12.11 8.28 -9.90
CA ASN A 13 13.47 8.04 -10.39
C ASN A 13 13.88 6.55 -10.35
N ARG A 14 12.91 5.63 -10.30
CA ARG A 14 13.13 4.19 -10.10
C ARG A 14 13.85 3.84 -8.79
N GLU A 15 13.93 4.78 -7.85
CA GLU A 15 14.23 4.46 -6.46
C GLU A 15 13.01 3.81 -5.83
N CYS A 16 13.28 2.92 -4.88
CA CYS A 16 12.28 2.14 -4.21
C CYS A 16 12.59 2.14 -2.72
N VAL A 17 11.59 2.48 -1.92
CA VAL A 17 11.64 2.39 -0.47
C VAL A 17 10.83 1.17 -0.06
N VAL A 18 11.49 0.14 0.44
CA VAL A 18 10.87 -1.09 0.96
C VAL A 18 10.99 -1.12 2.46
N LEU A 19 9.86 -1.21 3.17
CA LEU A 19 9.80 -1.15 4.63
C LEU A 19 8.94 -2.29 5.14
N GLN A 20 9.35 -2.91 6.25
CA GLN A 20 8.57 -3.97 6.88
C GLN A 20 7.71 -3.41 8.02
N PHE A 21 6.46 -3.86 8.06
CA PHE A 21 5.47 -3.48 9.06
C PHE A 21 4.88 -4.72 9.74
N ASN A 22 4.50 -4.56 11.00
CA ASN A 22 3.70 -5.52 11.75
C ASN A 22 2.45 -4.81 12.26
N ASN A 23 1.28 -5.16 11.70
CA ASN A 23 -0.01 -4.54 12.04
C ASN A 23 0.03 -3.00 12.06
N GLY A 24 0.58 -2.39 11.02
CA GLY A 24 0.69 -0.94 10.84
C GLY A 24 1.83 -0.27 11.59
N VAL A 25 2.61 -1.03 12.39
CA VAL A 25 3.79 -0.51 13.08
C VAL A 25 5.03 -0.84 12.28
N PHE A 26 5.80 0.18 11.88
CA PHE A 26 7.10 0.01 11.26
C PHE A 26 8.05 -0.70 12.22
N ILE A 27 8.60 -1.86 11.81
CA ILE A 27 9.46 -2.67 12.70
C ILE A 27 10.93 -2.29 12.63
N ASN A 28 11.26 -1.10 12.12
CA ASN A 28 12.62 -0.62 11.92
C ASN A 28 13.46 -1.52 11.00
N TYR A 29 12.86 -2.02 9.91
CA TYR A 29 13.56 -2.79 8.89
C TYR A 29 13.14 -2.37 7.50
N GLY A 30 14.13 -2.15 6.64
CA GLY A 30 13.87 -1.83 5.25
C GLY A 30 15.09 -1.31 4.52
N PHE A 31 14.87 -0.97 3.25
CA PHE A 31 15.90 -0.53 2.33
C PHE A 31 15.40 0.63 1.49
N VAL A 32 16.30 1.55 1.18
CA VAL A 32 16.17 2.43 0.02
C VAL A 32 17.12 1.88 -1.04
N VAL A 33 16.59 1.56 -2.22
CA VAL A 33 17.37 0.99 -3.32
C VAL A 33 17.11 1.77 -4.60
N ASN A 34 18.09 1.80 -5.50
CA ASN A 34 17.86 2.15 -6.90
C ASN A 34 18.21 0.93 -7.78
N GLU A 35 18.28 1.10 -9.09
CA GLU A 35 18.57 -0.01 -10.01
C GLU A 35 20.00 -0.56 -9.91
N GLN A 36 20.90 0.10 -9.18
CA GLN A 36 22.33 -0.22 -9.15
C GLN A 36 22.82 -0.65 -7.77
N LYS A 37 22.26 -0.09 -6.69
CA LYS A 37 22.75 -0.34 -5.33
C LYS A 37 21.70 -0.10 -4.25
N VAL A 38 22.01 -0.59 -3.07
CA VAL A 38 21.34 -0.20 -1.82
C VAL A 38 21.86 1.18 -1.42
N LEU A 39 20.96 2.14 -1.27
CA LEU A 39 21.25 3.53 -0.89
C LEU A 39 21.18 3.75 0.61
N LYS A 40 20.30 3.03 1.31
CA LYS A 40 20.14 3.10 2.76
C LYS A 40 19.55 1.80 3.29
N VAL A 41 19.96 1.42 4.50
CA VAL A 41 19.36 0.36 5.30
C VAL A 41 18.71 1.00 6.52
N PHE A 42 17.53 0.53 6.90
CA PHE A 42 16.87 0.93 8.14
C PHE A 42 17.04 -0.15 9.22
N GLY A 43 17.44 0.30 10.41
CA GLY A 43 17.64 -0.52 11.61
C GLY A 43 18.91 -1.38 11.63
N ASN A 44 19.13 -2.04 12.77
CA ASN A 44 20.31 -2.87 13.02
C ASN A 44 19.99 -4.32 12.67
N HIS A 45 20.22 -4.70 11.41
CA HIS A 45 19.92 -6.05 10.94
C HIS A 45 21.20 -6.88 10.75
N GLN A 46 21.11 -8.13 11.19
CA GLN A 46 22.12 -9.13 10.91
C GLN A 46 21.77 -9.83 9.59
N PHE A 47 22.65 -9.73 8.61
CA PHE A 47 22.58 -10.54 7.40
C PHE A 47 23.50 -11.75 7.59
N GLY A 48 22.95 -12.82 8.18
CA GLY A 48 23.76 -13.96 8.62
C GLY A 48 24.67 -13.56 9.78
N ALA A 49 25.99 -13.73 9.63
CA ALA A 49 26.98 -13.32 10.64
C ALA A 49 27.32 -11.83 10.60
N ILE A 50 26.82 -11.09 9.60
CA ILE A 50 27.21 -9.70 9.31
C ILE A 50 26.25 -8.73 9.97
N SER A 51 26.72 -7.86 10.86
CA SER A 51 25.89 -6.82 11.49
C SER A 51 26.03 -5.48 10.76
N TYR A 52 24.91 -4.90 10.34
CA TYR A 52 24.87 -3.57 9.70
C TYR A 52 24.27 -2.53 10.66
N ASN A 53 24.91 -1.36 10.82
CA ASN A 53 24.39 -0.22 11.58
C ASN A 53 24.40 1.06 10.72
N GLU A 54 23.45 1.97 10.97
CA GLU A 54 23.25 3.22 10.20
C GLU A 54 24.47 4.17 10.14
N GLU A 55 25.45 4.02 11.04
CA GLU A 55 26.66 4.84 11.10
C GLU A 55 27.84 4.29 10.26
N GLN A 56 27.73 3.07 9.72
CA GLN A 56 28.74 2.53 8.82
C GLN A 56 28.41 2.96 7.38
N SER A 57 29.32 3.73 6.78
CA SER A 57 29.37 3.98 5.35
C SER A 57 29.20 2.68 4.58
N ILE A 58 28.55 2.74 3.41
CA ILE A 58 28.35 1.63 2.44
C ILE A 58 29.70 1.23 1.79
N GLU A 59 30.79 1.24 2.54
CA GLU A 59 32.18 1.14 2.07
C GLU A 59 32.70 -0.32 1.96
N VAL A 60 31.90 -1.32 2.34
CA VAL A 60 32.28 -2.74 2.28
C VAL A 60 31.50 -3.51 1.22
N VAL A 61 30.97 -2.81 0.21
CA VAL A 61 30.33 -3.41 -0.96
C VAL A 61 31.35 -3.43 -2.10
N VAL A 62 31.76 -4.63 -2.51
CA VAL A 62 32.72 -4.85 -3.60
C VAL A 62 32.12 -5.74 -4.68
N GLU A 63 32.64 -5.66 -5.90
CA GLU A 63 32.34 -6.67 -6.90
C GLU A 63 32.92 -8.01 -6.47
N GLY A 64 32.10 -9.06 -6.53
CA GLY A 64 32.48 -10.38 -6.07
C GLY A 64 31.54 -11.47 -6.58
N ILE A 65 31.93 -12.69 -6.27
CA ILE A 65 31.21 -13.91 -6.58
C ILE A 65 30.88 -14.62 -5.27
N VAL A 66 29.62 -15.00 -5.09
CA VAL A 66 29.16 -15.80 -3.94
C VAL A 66 28.50 -17.07 -4.46
N ASP A 67 29.03 -18.22 -4.07
CA ASP A 67 28.50 -19.54 -4.40
C ASP A 67 27.72 -20.12 -3.21
N LEU A 68 26.60 -20.80 -3.51
CA LEU A 68 25.91 -21.67 -2.57
C LEU A 68 26.42 -23.10 -2.70
N ASP A 69 26.32 -23.89 -1.62
CA ASP A 69 26.83 -25.27 -1.58
C ASP A 69 26.26 -26.20 -2.67
N HIS A 70 25.05 -25.89 -3.17
CA HIS A 70 24.39 -26.65 -4.23
C HIS A 70 24.71 -26.14 -5.65
N GLY A 71 25.61 -25.16 -5.81
CA GLY A 71 26.13 -24.73 -7.11
C GLY A 71 25.53 -23.46 -7.71
N SER A 72 24.44 -22.92 -7.15
CA SER A 72 23.92 -21.61 -7.57
C SER A 72 24.87 -20.49 -7.17
N ARG A 73 24.94 -19.44 -7.99
CA ARG A 73 25.96 -18.39 -7.86
C ARG A 73 25.36 -17.01 -8.07
N PHE A 74 25.87 -16.04 -7.34
CA PHE A 74 25.62 -14.62 -7.56
C PHE A 74 26.92 -13.93 -7.95
N GLU A 75 26.87 -13.11 -9.00
CA GLU A 75 27.97 -12.27 -9.47
C GLU A 75 27.54 -10.80 -9.46
N GLY A 76 28.18 -9.97 -8.65
CA GLY A 76 27.82 -8.55 -8.56
C GLY A 76 28.31 -7.89 -7.28
N LEU A 77 27.52 -6.94 -6.77
CA LEU A 77 27.82 -6.22 -5.54
C LEU A 77 27.58 -7.10 -4.31
N VAL A 78 28.63 -7.30 -3.52
CA VAL A 78 28.66 -8.20 -2.36
C VAL A 78 29.11 -7.43 -1.13
N LEU A 79 28.36 -7.58 -0.04
CA LEU A 79 28.79 -7.14 1.29
C LEU A 79 29.70 -8.23 1.88
N THR A 80 30.94 -7.87 2.21
CA THR A 80 31.94 -8.84 2.71
C THR A 80 32.30 -8.59 4.17
N GLU A 81 32.29 -9.64 5.00
CA GLU A 81 32.89 -9.61 6.34
C GLU A 81 33.61 -10.93 6.62
N ASN A 82 34.87 -10.88 7.06
CA ASN A 82 35.63 -12.06 7.49
C ASN A 82 35.61 -13.25 6.49
N LYS A 83 35.70 -12.96 5.18
CA LYS A 83 35.65 -13.90 4.03
C LYS A 83 34.28 -14.48 3.68
N LEU A 84 33.22 -14.16 4.43
CA LEU A 84 31.85 -14.46 4.02
C LEU A 84 31.31 -13.29 3.20
N GLY A 85 30.77 -13.59 2.02
CA GLY A 85 30.12 -12.62 1.16
C GLY A 85 28.62 -12.87 1.10
N ILE A 86 27.82 -11.82 1.11
CA ILE A 86 26.39 -11.89 0.83
C ILE A 86 26.05 -10.96 -0.34
N PRO A 87 25.14 -11.36 -1.26
CA PRO A 87 24.61 -10.44 -2.25
C PRO A 87 24.07 -9.17 -1.59
N PHE A 88 24.52 -7.99 -2.04
CA PHE A 88 24.11 -6.71 -1.48
C PHE A 88 24.20 -5.59 -2.52
N GLY A 89 23.28 -5.64 -3.49
CA GLY A 89 23.21 -4.66 -4.57
C GLY A 89 22.92 -5.32 -5.91
N TYR A 90 23.25 -4.62 -7.00
CA TYR A 90 23.00 -5.13 -8.34
C TYR A 90 23.94 -6.30 -8.68
N GLY A 91 23.39 -7.30 -9.35
CA GLY A 91 24.17 -8.40 -9.91
C GLY A 91 23.33 -9.38 -10.71
N GLU A 92 23.95 -10.49 -11.05
CA GLU A 92 23.41 -11.57 -11.86
C GLU A 92 23.39 -12.85 -11.02
N MET A 93 22.26 -13.55 -11.01
CA MET A 93 22.10 -14.84 -10.34
C MET A 93 22.02 -15.94 -11.37
N TYR A 94 22.74 -17.02 -11.11
CA TYR A 94 22.80 -18.22 -11.91
C TYR A 94 22.33 -19.42 -11.08
N ASP A 95 21.58 -20.34 -11.71
CA ASP A 95 21.23 -21.62 -11.09
C ASP A 95 22.43 -22.60 -11.07
N ASP A 96 22.21 -23.80 -10.55
CA ASP A 96 23.21 -24.87 -10.43
C ASP A 96 23.64 -25.48 -11.77
N ASP A 97 22.84 -25.30 -12.83
CA ASP A 97 23.18 -25.64 -14.21
C ASP A 97 23.96 -24.50 -14.92
N GLY A 98 24.08 -23.33 -14.27
CA GLY A 98 24.77 -22.16 -14.80
C GLY A 98 23.92 -21.31 -15.74
N PHE A 99 22.60 -21.50 -15.78
CA PHE A 99 21.69 -20.60 -16.50
C PHE A 99 21.45 -19.33 -15.70
N LEU A 100 21.45 -18.19 -16.40
CA LEU A 100 21.06 -16.92 -15.81
C LEU A 100 19.57 -16.96 -15.42
N VAL A 101 19.27 -16.73 -14.14
CA VAL A 101 17.89 -16.73 -13.62
C VAL A 101 17.40 -15.33 -13.26
N TYR A 102 18.30 -14.40 -12.90
CA TYR A 102 17.91 -13.05 -12.50
C TYR A 102 19.02 -12.01 -12.72
N LYS A 103 18.63 -10.77 -13.06
CA LYS A 103 19.47 -9.57 -13.02
C LYS A 103 18.73 -8.46 -12.27
N GLY A 104 19.38 -7.85 -11.28
CA GLY A 104 18.78 -6.76 -10.50
C GLY A 104 19.35 -6.67 -9.10
N ILE A 105 18.69 -5.91 -8.23
CA ILE A 105 19.11 -5.82 -6.83
C ILE A 105 18.81 -7.13 -6.11
N MET A 106 19.84 -7.66 -5.44
CA MET A 106 19.75 -8.79 -4.53
C MET A 106 20.34 -8.40 -3.18
N ILE A 107 19.60 -8.68 -2.11
CA ILE A 107 20.02 -8.45 -0.73
C ILE A 107 19.83 -9.77 0.01
N ASN A 108 20.94 -10.36 0.46
CA ASN A 108 20.95 -11.64 1.17
C ASN A 108 20.09 -12.71 0.49
N TRP A 109 20.39 -12.97 -0.79
CA TRP A 109 19.71 -13.98 -1.63
C TRP A 109 18.22 -13.75 -1.89
N LYS A 110 17.72 -12.55 -1.62
CA LYS A 110 16.35 -12.16 -1.95
C LYS A 110 16.34 -11.00 -2.94
N ARG A 111 15.43 -11.06 -3.92
CA ARG A 111 15.26 -10.02 -4.95
C ARG A 111 14.52 -8.81 -4.37
N PHE A 112 15.04 -7.62 -4.66
CA PHE A 112 14.44 -6.33 -4.27
C PHE A 112 14.51 -5.33 -5.41
N GLY A 113 13.73 -4.25 -5.35
CA GLY A 113 13.78 -3.17 -6.33
C GLY A 113 13.40 -3.63 -7.73
N TYR A 114 13.83 -2.90 -8.76
CA TYR A 114 13.57 -3.28 -10.15
C TYR A 114 14.56 -4.37 -10.61
N GLY A 115 14.06 -5.39 -11.31
CA GLY A 115 14.88 -6.48 -11.83
C GLY A 115 14.16 -7.36 -12.85
N THR A 116 14.94 -8.21 -13.51
CA THR A 116 14.49 -9.09 -14.60
C THR A 116 14.82 -10.54 -14.27
N SER A 117 13.83 -11.43 -14.30
CA SER A 117 14.05 -12.88 -14.26
C SER A 117 13.92 -13.50 -15.65
N TYR A 118 14.51 -14.68 -15.82
CA TYR A 118 14.66 -15.34 -17.12
C TYR A 118 14.16 -16.78 -17.07
N HIS A 119 13.57 -17.23 -18.16
CA HIS A 119 13.35 -18.65 -18.43
C HIS A 119 14.69 -19.33 -18.71
N ASN A 120 14.74 -20.66 -18.55
CA ASN A 120 15.94 -21.46 -18.82
C ASN A 120 16.45 -21.40 -20.28
N ASN A 121 15.66 -20.87 -21.21
CA ASN A 121 16.07 -20.62 -22.60
C ASN A 121 16.64 -19.21 -22.81
N GLY A 122 16.80 -18.42 -21.74
CA GLY A 122 17.33 -17.05 -21.76
C GLY A 122 16.30 -15.98 -22.15
N CYS A 123 15.05 -16.34 -22.47
CA CYS A 123 13.99 -15.35 -22.66
C CYS A 123 13.61 -14.73 -21.30
N ILE A 124 13.22 -13.45 -21.30
CA ILE A 124 12.68 -12.78 -20.12
C ILE A 124 11.44 -13.54 -19.65
N GLU A 125 11.36 -13.81 -18.36
CA GLU A 125 10.19 -14.38 -17.69
C GLU A 125 9.37 -13.26 -17.04
N TYR A 126 10.04 -12.37 -16.31
CA TYR A 126 9.43 -11.23 -15.66
C TYR A 126 10.38 -10.03 -15.67
N GLU A 127 9.83 -8.84 -15.88
CA GLU A 127 10.53 -7.57 -15.77
C GLU A 127 9.66 -6.61 -14.94
N GLY A 128 10.14 -6.22 -13.76
CA GLY A 128 9.34 -5.40 -12.86
C GLY A 128 9.97 -5.25 -11.48
N TYR A 129 9.17 -4.80 -10.51
CA TYR A 129 9.65 -4.65 -9.15
C TYR A 129 9.56 -5.97 -8.36
N TRP A 130 10.43 -6.08 -7.37
CA TRP A 130 10.58 -7.21 -6.46
C TRP A 130 10.66 -6.70 -5.03
N CYS A 131 10.14 -7.47 -4.09
CA CYS A 131 10.31 -7.25 -2.67
C CYS A 131 10.34 -8.59 -1.96
N ASP A 132 11.41 -8.87 -1.23
CA ASP A 132 11.56 -10.09 -0.44
C ASP A 132 11.33 -11.36 -1.27
N ASP A 133 11.92 -11.41 -2.47
CA ASP A 133 11.82 -12.50 -3.44
C ASP A 133 10.46 -12.66 -4.12
N ASN A 134 9.50 -11.78 -3.84
CA ASN A 134 8.19 -11.78 -4.45
C ASN A 134 8.07 -10.65 -5.48
N ARG A 135 7.33 -10.90 -6.57
CA ARG A 135 6.95 -9.84 -7.52
C ARG A 135 6.14 -8.80 -6.76
N PHE A 136 6.46 -7.53 -6.99
CA PHE A 136 5.87 -6.40 -6.29
C PHE A 136 5.71 -5.23 -7.27
N GLY A 137 4.75 -4.33 -7.07
CA GLY A 137 4.55 -3.17 -7.92
C GLY A 137 4.29 -3.51 -9.39
N ILE A 138 4.52 -2.57 -10.29
CA ILE A 138 4.25 -2.77 -11.72
C ILE A 138 5.28 -3.75 -12.32
N GLY A 139 4.79 -4.73 -13.10
CA GLY A 139 5.66 -5.67 -13.80
C GLY A 139 5.01 -6.36 -14.99
N LYS A 140 5.85 -6.85 -15.90
CA LYS A 140 5.49 -7.54 -17.15
C LYS A 140 5.94 -8.99 -17.11
N VAL A 141 5.04 -9.90 -17.45
CA VAL A 141 5.31 -11.34 -17.58
C VAL A 141 5.36 -11.72 -19.04
N HIS A 142 6.37 -12.48 -19.43
CA HIS A 142 6.54 -12.98 -20.80
C HIS A 142 6.60 -14.51 -20.81
N ASP A 143 6.13 -15.12 -21.91
CA ASP A 143 6.25 -16.56 -22.12
C ASP A 143 7.66 -16.95 -22.63
N ARG A 144 7.88 -18.26 -22.82
CA ARG A 144 9.15 -18.80 -23.32
C ARG A 144 9.46 -18.43 -24.77
N TYR A 145 8.55 -17.79 -25.49
CA TYR A 145 8.77 -17.26 -26.84
C TYR A 145 9.03 -15.75 -26.82
N GLY A 146 9.09 -15.14 -25.63
CA GLY A 146 9.26 -13.69 -25.44
C GLY A 146 7.99 -12.88 -25.68
N LYS A 147 6.81 -13.52 -25.76
CA LYS A 147 5.55 -12.81 -25.94
C LYS A 147 5.04 -12.31 -24.59
N LEU A 148 4.59 -11.06 -24.54
CA LEU A 148 3.92 -10.49 -23.37
C LEU A 148 2.64 -11.29 -23.06
N VAL A 149 2.57 -11.80 -21.83
CA VAL A 149 1.43 -12.56 -21.30
C VAL A 149 0.57 -11.69 -20.41
N ASN A 150 1.20 -10.88 -19.55
CA ASN A 150 0.51 -10.04 -18.58
C ASN A 150 1.32 -8.79 -18.25
N GLU A 151 0.64 -7.68 -17.95
CA GLU A 151 1.21 -6.44 -17.41
C GLU A 151 0.24 -5.93 -16.34
N CYS A 152 0.65 -6.00 -15.07
CA CYS A 152 -0.21 -5.66 -13.94
C CYS A 152 0.62 -5.19 -12.74
N GLU A 153 -0.07 -4.77 -11.67
CA GLU A 153 0.55 -4.49 -10.39
C GLU A 153 0.54 -5.74 -9.51
N TRP A 154 1.67 -6.02 -8.86
CA TRP A 154 1.90 -7.20 -8.04
C TRP A 154 2.00 -6.81 -6.57
N TYR A 155 1.50 -7.67 -5.69
CA TYR A 155 1.73 -7.56 -4.25
C TYR A 155 2.04 -8.94 -3.70
N ASN A 156 3.25 -9.09 -3.17
CA ASN A 156 3.71 -10.34 -2.58
C ASN A 156 3.50 -11.56 -3.51
N GLY A 157 3.80 -11.39 -4.80
CA GLY A 157 3.72 -12.45 -5.80
C GLY A 157 2.33 -12.70 -6.39
N ILE A 158 1.31 -11.98 -5.93
CA ILE A 158 -0.07 -12.07 -6.42
C ILE A 158 -0.34 -10.90 -7.36
N ASP A 159 -0.89 -11.18 -8.54
CA ASP A 159 -1.44 -10.16 -9.43
C ASP A 159 -2.63 -9.50 -8.73
N CYS A 160 -2.51 -8.20 -8.50
CA CYS A 160 -3.53 -7.47 -7.76
C CYS A 160 -4.54 -6.91 -8.73
N ASP A 161 -5.81 -7.24 -8.49
CA ASP A 161 -6.90 -6.48 -9.06
C ASP A 161 -6.87 -5.05 -8.50
N ILE A 162 -7.20 -4.11 -9.37
CA ILE A 162 -7.44 -2.71 -8.99
C ILE A 162 -8.74 -2.58 -8.18
N GLU A 163 -9.56 -3.63 -8.13
CA GLU A 163 -10.84 -3.71 -7.42
C GLU A 163 -10.74 -4.68 -6.23
N TYR A 164 -11.16 -4.22 -5.06
CA TYR A 164 -11.44 -5.06 -3.90
C TYR A 164 -12.94 -5.11 -3.68
N GLU A 165 -13.53 -6.30 -3.68
CA GLU A 165 -14.90 -6.54 -3.22
C GLU A 165 -14.92 -7.68 -2.18
N GLY A 166 -15.34 -7.38 -0.95
CA GLY A 166 -15.38 -8.38 0.12
C GLY A 166 -15.79 -7.81 1.47
N ASP A 167 -15.70 -8.65 2.51
CA ASP A 167 -16.04 -8.31 3.90
C ASP A 167 -14.84 -7.82 4.72
N GLY A 168 -13.65 -7.76 4.13
CA GLY A 168 -12.39 -7.47 4.85
C GLY A 168 -11.59 -8.70 5.26
N SER A 169 -12.06 -9.92 4.99
CA SER A 169 -11.33 -11.17 5.32
C SER A 169 -10.14 -11.44 4.41
N LYS A 170 -10.20 -10.96 3.17
CA LYS A 170 -9.11 -11.09 2.20
C LYS A 170 -8.09 -9.95 2.35
N PRO A 171 -6.79 -10.22 2.10
CA PRO A 171 -5.77 -9.18 2.08
C PRO A 171 -6.13 -8.04 1.12
N MET A 172 -5.83 -6.82 1.55
CA MET A 172 -6.02 -5.59 0.81
C MET A 172 -4.67 -5.12 0.27
N ASN A 173 -4.59 -4.80 -1.02
CA ASN A 173 -3.37 -4.29 -1.66
C ASN A 173 -3.32 -2.75 -1.66
N ILE A 174 -2.15 -2.18 -1.41
CA ILE A 174 -1.91 -0.72 -1.46
C ILE A 174 -2.05 -0.12 -2.88
N GLY A 175 -1.95 -0.95 -3.92
CA GLY A 175 -2.18 -0.58 -5.32
C GLY A 175 -3.65 -0.54 -5.73
N MET A 176 -4.58 -0.97 -4.86
CA MET A 176 -6.01 -0.97 -5.22
C MET A 176 -6.52 0.45 -5.49
N LYS A 177 -7.45 0.55 -6.44
CA LYS A 177 -8.10 1.80 -6.83
C LYS A 177 -9.54 1.87 -6.32
N HIS A 178 -10.21 0.73 -6.22
CA HIS A 178 -11.62 0.68 -5.85
C HIS A 178 -11.79 -0.26 -4.67
N LEU A 179 -12.17 0.29 -3.52
CA LEU A 179 -12.51 -0.48 -2.32
C LEU A 179 -14.02 -0.59 -2.21
N LYS A 180 -14.55 -1.81 -2.22
CA LYS A 180 -15.95 -2.13 -1.91
C LYS A 180 -16.04 -3.12 -0.74
N LEU A 181 -16.49 -2.63 0.40
CA LEU A 181 -16.84 -3.47 1.54
C LEU A 181 -18.33 -3.81 1.50
N ILE A 182 -18.66 -5.09 1.60
CA ILE A 182 -20.06 -5.53 1.65
C ILE A 182 -20.70 -5.20 3.01
N ASP A 183 -22.02 -5.34 3.08
CA ASP A 183 -22.78 -5.15 4.30
C ASP A 183 -22.24 -6.04 5.44
N ASN A 184 -22.29 -5.52 6.67
CA ASN A 184 -21.83 -6.23 7.88
C ASN A 184 -20.38 -6.74 7.74
N CYS A 185 -19.48 -5.92 7.18
CA CYS A 185 -18.06 -6.27 7.04
C CYS A 185 -17.45 -6.68 8.39
N ILE A 186 -16.45 -7.55 8.37
CA ILE A 186 -15.84 -8.09 9.60
C ILE A 186 -14.83 -7.14 10.26
N LEU A 187 -14.53 -6.02 9.62
CA LEU A 187 -13.57 -5.03 10.08
C LEU A 187 -14.19 -4.15 11.18
N ASP A 188 -13.44 -3.95 12.26
CA ASP A 188 -13.84 -3.16 13.42
C ASP A 188 -13.09 -1.82 13.53
N ASP A 189 -11.96 -1.69 12.84
CA ASP A 189 -11.15 -0.48 12.75
C ASP A 189 -11.17 0.15 11.34
N TRP A 190 -11.07 1.47 11.31
CA TRP A 190 -11.00 2.26 10.08
C TRP A 190 -9.64 2.94 9.97
N ASP A 191 -8.86 2.53 8.98
CA ASP A 191 -7.62 3.21 8.58
C ASP A 191 -7.33 2.90 7.11
N VAL A 192 -7.39 3.93 6.27
CA VAL A 192 -7.12 3.87 4.82
C VAL A 192 -5.92 4.71 4.43
N SER A 193 -5.16 5.24 5.40
CA SER A 193 -4.07 6.21 5.18
C SER A 193 -2.98 5.71 4.24
N LEU A 194 -2.76 4.40 4.18
CA LEU A 194 -1.74 3.77 3.36
C LEU A 194 -2.26 3.27 2.00
N LEU A 195 -3.56 3.43 1.72
CA LEU A 195 -4.18 3.09 0.43
C LEU A 195 -4.21 4.31 -0.50
N TYR A 196 -3.05 4.92 -0.72
CA TYR A 196 -2.88 6.20 -1.43
C TYR A 196 -3.28 6.16 -2.92
N ASN A 197 -3.47 4.97 -3.49
CA ASN A 197 -3.94 4.79 -4.85
C ASN A 197 -5.46 4.76 -5.00
N LEU A 198 -6.23 4.78 -3.90
CA LEU A 198 -7.68 4.72 -3.96
C LEU A 198 -8.27 5.88 -4.77
N GLU A 199 -9.14 5.52 -5.69
CA GLU A 199 -9.98 6.39 -6.51
C GLU A 199 -11.45 6.32 -6.04
N SER A 200 -11.91 5.20 -5.46
CA SER A 200 -13.25 5.11 -4.87
C SER A 200 -13.31 4.24 -3.61
N ILE A 201 -14.16 4.64 -2.67
CA ILE A 201 -14.51 3.87 -1.48
C ILE A 201 -16.02 3.65 -1.47
N GLU A 202 -16.45 2.40 -1.38
CA GLU A 202 -17.82 1.98 -1.16
C GLU A 202 -17.86 1.08 0.10
N ILE A 203 -18.69 1.46 1.06
CA ILE A 203 -18.93 0.69 2.28
C ILE A 203 -20.41 0.34 2.30
N GLY A 204 -20.73 -0.93 2.52
CA GLY A 204 -22.11 -1.41 2.64
C GLY A 204 -22.81 -0.94 3.91
N ASP A 205 -23.97 -1.54 4.17
CA ASP A 205 -24.80 -1.26 5.33
C ASP A 205 -24.24 -1.93 6.61
N ASP A 206 -24.50 -1.32 7.77
CA ASP A 206 -24.21 -1.88 9.09
C ASP A 206 -22.72 -2.18 9.39
N CYS A 207 -21.80 -1.36 8.88
CA CYS A 207 -20.35 -1.54 9.06
C CYS A 207 -19.76 -0.61 10.15
N PHE A 208 -18.61 -0.95 10.73
CA PHE A 208 -17.78 -0.04 11.55
C PHE A 208 -18.43 0.61 12.78
N GLY A 209 -19.40 -0.04 13.45
CA GLY A 209 -20.13 0.55 14.59
C GLY A 209 -19.28 0.90 15.82
N SER A 210 -18.05 0.39 15.92
CA SER A 210 -17.10 0.64 17.03
C SER A 210 -16.13 1.79 16.76
N VAL A 211 -16.06 2.30 15.53
CA VAL A 211 -15.12 3.36 15.14
C VAL A 211 -15.47 4.67 15.85
N GLN A 212 -14.43 5.32 16.39
CA GLN A 212 -14.56 6.61 17.07
C GLN A 212 -14.29 7.76 16.10
N THR A 213 -13.24 7.64 15.30
CA THR A 213 -12.84 8.68 14.34
C THR A 213 -12.85 8.11 12.94
N PHE A 214 -13.67 8.69 12.07
CA PHE A 214 -13.57 8.48 10.64
C PHE A 214 -12.72 9.59 10.06
N GLN A 215 -11.52 9.24 9.60
CA GLN A 215 -10.61 10.20 9.01
C GLN A 215 -10.10 9.70 7.66
N ILE A 216 -10.10 10.61 6.69
CA ILE A 216 -9.38 10.50 5.43
C ILE A 216 -8.59 11.79 5.27
N ASP A 217 -7.27 11.68 5.13
CA ASP A 217 -6.38 12.82 4.96
C ASP A 217 -5.34 12.52 3.87
N GLY A 218 -5.25 13.38 2.86
CA GLY A 218 -4.19 13.30 1.84
C GLY A 218 -4.40 12.25 0.75
N LEU A 219 -5.58 11.61 0.66
CA LEU A 219 -5.89 10.67 -0.42
C LEU A 219 -6.23 11.43 -1.72
N ASN A 220 -5.20 12.02 -2.32
CA ASN A 220 -5.34 12.95 -3.45
C ASN A 220 -5.88 12.34 -4.74
N ARG A 221 -5.95 11.01 -4.86
CA ARG A 221 -6.53 10.31 -6.00
C ARG A 221 -8.00 9.93 -5.79
N LEU A 222 -8.50 10.04 -4.56
CA LEU A 222 -9.85 9.62 -4.20
C LEU A 222 -10.86 10.57 -4.84
N LYS A 223 -11.79 10.01 -5.61
CA LYS A 223 -12.83 10.74 -6.35
C LYS A 223 -14.21 10.57 -5.72
N THR A 224 -14.52 9.36 -5.23
CA THR A 224 -15.86 9.07 -4.70
C THR A 224 -15.81 8.35 -3.36
N ILE A 225 -16.70 8.73 -2.46
CA ILE A 225 -16.96 8.03 -1.20
C ILE A 225 -18.45 7.71 -1.15
N LYS A 226 -18.78 6.44 -0.93
CA LYS A 226 -20.15 5.97 -0.71
C LYS A 226 -20.20 5.11 0.54
N ILE A 227 -21.10 5.44 1.45
CA ILE A 227 -21.28 4.72 2.70
C ILE A 227 -22.75 4.32 2.80
N GLY A 228 -23.01 3.05 3.11
CA GLY A 228 -24.34 2.48 3.31
C GLY A 228 -25.02 3.03 4.56
N SER A 229 -26.22 2.54 4.82
CA SER A 229 -27.04 2.93 5.98
C SER A 229 -26.54 2.25 7.26
N ASN A 230 -26.76 2.90 8.41
CA ASN A 230 -26.34 2.41 9.73
C ASN A 230 -24.84 2.09 9.88
N SER A 231 -24.01 2.61 8.99
CA SER A 231 -22.55 2.41 9.06
C SER A 231 -21.92 3.51 9.90
N PHE A 232 -20.87 3.18 10.64
CA PHE A 232 -20.26 4.07 11.63
C PHE A 232 -21.28 4.57 12.67
N THR A 233 -22.19 3.70 13.12
CA THR A 233 -22.99 3.98 14.31
C THR A 233 -23.11 2.77 15.21
N GLN A 234 -23.12 2.98 16.53
CA GLN A 234 -23.15 1.86 17.47
C GLN A 234 -24.54 1.21 17.57
N LYS A 235 -25.61 1.99 17.43
CA LYS A 235 -27.00 1.51 17.55
C LYS A 235 -27.76 1.78 16.25
N ARG A 236 -28.12 0.70 15.55
CA ARG A 236 -28.89 0.77 14.29
C ARG A 236 -30.19 1.54 14.47
N ASN A 237 -30.50 2.41 13.51
CA ASN A 237 -31.70 3.25 13.46
C ASN A 237 -31.90 4.14 14.70
N TYR A 238 -30.82 4.46 15.40
CA TYR A 238 -30.80 5.33 16.57
C TYR A 238 -29.85 6.50 16.32
N TYR A 239 -29.84 7.49 17.22
CA TYR A 239 -28.95 8.66 17.18
C TYR A 239 -28.37 8.91 18.57
N GLY A 240 -27.20 9.53 18.66
CA GLY A 240 -26.49 9.74 19.91
C GLY A 240 -25.64 11.00 19.90
N ASP A 241 -25.28 11.47 21.09
CA ASP A 241 -24.54 12.70 21.33
C ASP A 241 -23.09 12.44 21.79
N ASP A 242 -22.42 11.43 21.20
CA ASP A 242 -21.05 11.08 21.60
C ASP A 242 -20.05 12.10 21.04
N GLU A 243 -19.69 13.08 21.88
CA GLU A 243 -18.71 14.13 21.57
C GLU A 243 -17.29 13.59 21.35
N SER A 244 -17.01 12.34 21.76
CA SER A 244 -15.71 11.71 21.52
C SER A 244 -15.54 11.19 20.08
N LYS A 245 -16.65 11.11 19.33
CA LYS A 245 -16.65 10.61 17.94
C LYS A 245 -16.60 11.74 16.94
N SER A 246 -15.77 11.59 15.90
CA SER A 246 -15.47 12.68 14.96
C SER A 246 -15.32 12.22 13.50
N PHE A 247 -15.61 13.12 12.57
CA PHE A 247 -15.64 12.87 11.13
C PHE A 247 -14.80 13.92 10.40
N HIS A 248 -13.77 13.47 9.68
CA HIS A 248 -12.83 14.35 8.99
C HIS A 248 -12.51 13.83 7.58
N ILE A 249 -12.70 14.67 6.57
CA ILE A 249 -12.17 14.45 5.22
C ILE A 249 -11.36 15.70 4.84
N LEU A 250 -10.04 15.52 4.77
CA LEU A 250 -9.06 16.59 4.68
C LEU A 250 -8.15 16.36 3.47
N ASN A 251 -7.74 17.43 2.79
CA ASN A 251 -6.68 17.42 1.77
C ASN A 251 -6.87 16.32 0.71
N CYS A 252 -8.08 16.16 0.17
CA CYS A 252 -8.35 15.20 -0.90
C CYS A 252 -8.63 15.99 -2.19
N GLU A 253 -7.57 16.27 -2.95
CA GLU A 253 -7.61 17.19 -4.08
C GLU A 253 -8.54 16.76 -5.22
N SER A 254 -8.69 15.45 -5.46
CA SER A 254 -9.51 14.91 -6.53
C SER A 254 -10.93 14.50 -6.09
N LEU A 255 -11.32 14.75 -4.84
CA LEU A 255 -12.59 14.25 -4.33
C LEU A 255 -13.76 15.01 -4.95
N GLU A 256 -14.63 14.31 -5.68
CA GLU A 256 -15.75 14.86 -6.45
C GLU A 256 -17.09 14.67 -5.75
N SER A 257 -17.32 13.53 -5.10
CA SER A 257 -18.61 13.21 -4.48
C SER A 257 -18.53 12.41 -3.18
N ILE A 258 -19.44 12.73 -2.26
CA ILE A 258 -19.65 12.02 -0.99
C ILE A 258 -21.13 11.65 -0.86
N GLU A 259 -21.43 10.36 -0.72
CA GLU A 259 -22.75 9.82 -0.44
C GLU A 259 -22.74 9.02 0.86
N ILE A 260 -23.64 9.35 1.80
CA ILE A 260 -23.78 8.66 3.08
C ILE A 260 -25.22 8.23 3.28
N GLY A 261 -25.45 6.94 3.53
CA GLY A 261 -26.75 6.35 3.80
C GLY A 261 -27.34 6.80 5.13
N ARG A 262 -28.64 6.55 5.33
CA ARG A 262 -29.37 7.02 6.53
C ARG A 262 -28.85 6.34 7.79
N TYR A 263 -28.94 7.03 8.93
CA TYR A 263 -28.51 6.59 10.26
C TYR A 263 -27.02 6.27 10.39
N SER A 264 -26.20 6.60 9.38
CA SER A 264 -24.75 6.51 9.47
C SER A 264 -24.18 7.71 10.21
N PHE A 265 -23.14 7.52 11.02
CA PHE A 265 -22.58 8.58 11.88
C PHE A 265 -23.64 9.27 12.77
N SER A 266 -24.73 8.61 13.12
CA SER A 266 -25.85 9.25 13.83
C SER A 266 -25.57 9.51 15.31
N ASP A 267 -24.55 8.85 15.86
CA ASP A 267 -24.01 9.04 17.21
C ASP A 267 -22.72 9.86 17.23
N PHE A 268 -22.26 10.40 16.09
CA PHE A 268 -21.09 11.28 16.02
C PHE A 268 -21.50 12.71 16.35
N ALA A 269 -21.08 13.22 17.52
CA ALA A 269 -21.40 14.58 17.97
C ALA A 269 -20.17 15.46 18.19
N GLY A 270 -18.96 14.92 18.02
CA GLY A 270 -17.73 15.70 18.01
C GLY A 270 -17.51 16.44 16.69
N ASP A 271 -16.24 16.70 16.39
CA ASP A 271 -15.83 17.49 15.23
C ASP A 271 -16.29 16.87 13.91
N PHE A 272 -16.85 17.71 13.05
CA PHE A 272 -17.15 17.41 11.66
C PHE A 272 -16.37 18.38 10.78
N GLU A 273 -15.51 17.85 9.91
CA GLU A 273 -14.66 18.67 9.05
C GLU A 273 -14.58 18.15 7.62
N LEU A 274 -14.94 19.01 6.68
CA LEU A 274 -14.60 18.88 5.27
C LEU A 274 -13.66 20.02 4.90
N LYS A 275 -12.40 19.72 4.55
CA LYS A 275 -11.38 20.74 4.34
C LYS A 275 -10.44 20.47 3.18
N ASN A 276 -10.13 21.52 2.40
CA ASN A 276 -9.20 21.45 1.26
C ASN A 276 -9.64 20.40 0.22
N LEU A 277 -10.88 20.54 -0.27
CA LEU A 277 -11.54 19.65 -1.23
C LEU A 277 -11.94 20.43 -2.50
N PRO A 278 -10.97 20.89 -3.32
CA PRO A 278 -11.22 21.84 -4.40
C PRO A 278 -12.09 21.30 -5.55
N GLN A 279 -12.16 19.97 -5.73
CA GLN A 279 -12.95 19.33 -6.78
C GLN A 279 -14.33 18.84 -6.30
N LEU A 280 -14.69 19.09 -5.04
CA LEU A 280 -15.93 18.54 -4.46
C LEU A 280 -17.15 19.21 -5.08
N GLN A 281 -17.97 18.41 -5.76
CA GLN A 281 -19.15 18.85 -6.50
C GLN A 281 -20.46 18.42 -5.83
N SER A 282 -20.46 17.29 -5.11
CA SER A 282 -21.68 16.70 -4.57
C SER A 282 -21.49 16.16 -3.16
N ILE A 283 -22.42 16.49 -2.27
CA ILE A 283 -22.55 15.88 -0.95
C ILE A 283 -24.01 15.48 -0.77
N GLN A 284 -24.25 14.21 -0.46
CA GLN A 284 -25.58 13.68 -0.16
C GLN A 284 -25.56 12.87 1.14
N PHE A 285 -26.30 13.32 2.15
CA PHE A 285 -26.50 12.60 3.40
C PHE A 285 -27.96 12.16 3.53
N GLY A 286 -28.19 10.85 3.56
CA GLY A 286 -29.49 10.21 3.56
C GLY A 286 -30.14 10.17 2.18
N ALA A 287 -31.47 10.22 2.17
CA ALA A 287 -32.28 10.15 0.95
C ALA A 287 -33.39 11.21 1.00
N ALA A 288 -33.75 11.74 -0.17
CA ALA A 288 -34.84 12.72 -0.28
C ALA A 288 -36.15 12.19 0.32
N ASN A 289 -36.89 13.08 1.01
CA ASN A 289 -38.19 12.79 1.62
C ASN A 289 -38.18 11.75 2.75
N ARG A 290 -37.03 11.50 3.39
CA ARG A 290 -36.93 10.63 4.57
C ARG A 290 -36.04 11.29 5.61
N TRP A 291 -36.33 11.07 6.90
CA TRP A 291 -35.39 11.45 7.96
C TRP A 291 -34.11 10.64 7.81
N SER A 292 -32.98 11.34 7.84
CA SER A 292 -31.67 10.72 7.69
C SER A 292 -31.04 10.39 9.03
N HIS A 293 -31.17 11.25 10.04
CA HIS A 293 -30.50 11.16 11.35
C HIS A 293 -28.97 11.07 11.28
N ASN A 294 -28.35 11.35 10.14
CA ASN A 294 -26.89 11.44 10.04
C ASN A 294 -26.41 12.65 10.85
N PHE A 295 -25.29 12.52 11.57
CA PHE A 295 -24.66 13.62 12.31
C PHE A 295 -25.64 14.40 13.21
N TYR A 296 -26.56 13.69 13.89
CA TYR A 296 -27.76 14.28 14.49
C TYR A 296 -27.47 15.40 15.51
N TYR A 297 -26.39 15.26 16.30
CA TYR A 297 -25.96 16.25 17.30
C TYR A 297 -24.68 17.00 16.91
N SER A 298 -24.13 16.79 15.70
CA SER A 298 -22.90 17.47 15.26
C SER A 298 -23.20 18.76 14.49
N SER A 299 -22.25 19.70 14.52
CA SER A 299 -22.29 20.90 13.72
C SER A 299 -21.68 20.66 12.35
N PHE A 300 -22.42 20.91 11.27
CA PHE A 300 -21.91 20.77 9.92
C PHE A 300 -20.97 21.93 9.55
N VAL A 301 -19.69 21.65 9.34
CA VAL A 301 -18.65 22.65 9.03
C VAL A 301 -17.87 22.27 7.77
N ILE A 302 -17.87 23.17 6.79
CA ILE A 302 -17.06 23.11 5.57
C ILE A 302 -16.02 24.24 5.62
N ARG A 303 -14.74 23.94 5.34
CA ARG A 303 -13.64 24.92 5.34
C ARG A 303 -12.77 24.77 4.10
N GLY A 304 -12.13 25.86 3.65
CA GLY A 304 -11.09 25.78 2.61
C GLY A 304 -11.58 25.25 1.26
N ILE A 305 -12.86 25.43 0.93
CA ILE A 305 -13.37 25.27 -0.42
C ILE A 305 -13.34 26.66 -1.06
N ASP A 306 -12.35 26.90 -1.93
CA ASP A 306 -12.46 27.96 -2.92
C ASP A 306 -13.50 27.49 -3.94
N MET A 307 -14.79 27.69 -3.62
CA MET A 307 -15.85 27.41 -4.58
C MET A 307 -15.58 28.30 -5.79
N ILE A 308 -15.24 27.71 -6.94
CA ILE A 308 -15.45 28.34 -8.24
C ILE A 308 -16.97 28.46 -8.36
N LEU A 309 -17.51 29.51 -7.74
CA LEU A 309 -18.86 30.01 -7.98
C LEU A 309 -18.86 30.51 -9.43
N ASN A 310 -19.08 29.61 -10.38
CA ASN A 310 -19.59 30.00 -11.69
C ASN A 310 -21.07 30.38 -11.49
N ILE A 311 -21.28 31.64 -11.09
CA ILE A 311 -22.57 32.36 -11.22
C ILE A 311 -22.74 32.72 -12.69
#